data_AF-A0A964MDI9-F1
#
_entry.id   AF-A0A964MDI9-F1
#
_cell.length_a   1.000
_cell.length_b   1.000
_cell.length_c   1.000
_cell.angle_alpha   90.00
_cell.angle_beta   90.00
_cell.angle_gamma   90.00
#
_symmetry.space_group_name_H-M   'P 1'
#
loop_
_entity.id
_entity.type
_entity.pdbx_description
1 polymer ?
#
loop_
_entity_poly.entity_id
_entity_poly.type
_entity_poly.pdbx_seq_one_letter_code
_entity_poly.pdbx_strand_id
1 'polypeptide(L)' 'MNYRLSELVDIPKVQALCENFTQLTGFVTAILDMDGSVLVNTGWQQICTRFHRSNAQFSRGSNISTGSYPSSRHRNTALA' A
#
# COMPACT_ATOMS: atom_id res chain seq x y z
N MET A 1 10.09 4.28 -25.32
CA MET A 1 9.78 2.99 -24.67
C MET A 1 8.55 3.18 -23.82
N ASN A 2 7.51 2.37 -23.99
CA ASN A 2 6.27 2.46 -23.21
C ASN A 2 5.99 1.07 -22.61
N TYR A 3 6.69 0.75 -21.51
CA TYR A 3 6.52 -0.50 -20.77
C TYR A 3 5.74 -0.21 -19.50
N ARG A 4 4.83 -1.11 -19.14
CA ARG A 4 4.20 -1.11 -17.82
C ARG A 4 5.12 -1.77 -16.81
N LEU A 5 5.07 -1.32 -15.56
CA LEU A 5 5.94 -1.88 -14.52
C LEU A 5 5.66 -3.38 -14.33
N SER A 6 4.40 -3.81 -14.46
CA SER A 6 3.99 -5.21 -14.39
C SER A 6 4.57 -6.11 -15.47
N GLU A 7 5.05 -5.55 -16.58
CA GLU A 7 5.71 -6.29 -17.66
C GLU A 7 7.21 -6.49 -17.40
N LEU A 8 7.78 -5.73 -16.46
CA LEU A 8 9.21 -5.70 -16.17
C LEU A 8 9.56 -6.44 -14.87
N VAL A 9 8.61 -6.60 -13.96
CA VAL A 9 8.84 -7.22 -12.65
C VAL A 9 7.80 -8.29 -12.32
N ASP A 10 8.24 -9.31 -11.59
CA ASP A 10 7.39 -10.38 -11.07
C ASP A 10 6.60 -9.86 -9.86
N ILE A 11 5.38 -9.39 -10.12
CA ILE A 11 4.51 -8.77 -9.11
C ILE A 11 4.28 -9.67 -7.89
N PRO A 12 3.95 -10.97 -8.02
CA PRO A 12 3.85 -11.87 -6.87
C PRO A 12 5.10 -11.90 -5.97
N LYS A 13 6.31 -11.93 -6.54
CA LYS A 13 7.54 -11.90 -5.74
C LYS A 13 7.76 -10.57 -5.04
N VAL A 14 7.47 -9.46 -5.72
CA VAL A 14 7.59 -8.13 -5.13
C VAL A 14 6.57 -7.94 -3.99
N GLN A 15 5.34 -8.43 -4.16
CA GLN A 15 4.34 -8.46 -3.10
C GLN A 15 4.84 -9.20 -1.86
N ALA A 16 5.40 -10.41 -2.04
CA ALA A 16 5.92 -11.20 -0.92
C ALA A 16 7.09 -10.50 -0.20
N LEU A 17 7.96 -9.82 -0.95
CA LEU A 17 9.05 -9.02 -0.38
C LEU A 17 8.50 -7.86 0.46
N CYS A 18 7.56 -7.09 -0.09
CA CYS A 18 6.94 -5.97 0.62
C CYS A 18 6.16 -6.44 1.85
N GLU A 19 5.56 -7.62 1.80
CA GLU A 19 4.81 -8.18 2.93
C GLU A 19 5.77 -8.50 4.08
N ASN A 20 6.91 -9.13 3.79
CA ASN A 20 7.96 -9.35 4.77
C ASN A 20 8.52 -8.03 5.33
N PHE A 21 8.74 -7.03 4.47
CA PHE A 21 9.18 -5.70 4.91
C PHE A 21 8.18 -5.05 5.86
N THR A 22 6.88 -5.10 5.55
CA THR A 22 5.81 -4.58 6.40
C THR A 22 5.71 -5.35 7.71
N GLN A 23 5.86 -6.67 7.69
CA GLN A 23 5.86 -7.47 8.92
C GLN A 23 7.06 -7.15 9.83
N LEU A 24 8.23 -6.89 9.24
CA LEU A 24 9.45 -6.57 9.98
C LEU A 24 9.44 -5.16 10.56
N THR A 25 8.90 -4.18 9.84
CA THR A 25 9.03 -2.75 10.18
C THR A 25 7.74 -2.13 10.71
N GLY A 26 6.59 -2.72 10.40
CA GLY A 26 5.28 -2.12 10.61
C GLY A 26 4.91 -1.04 9.59
N PHE A 27 5.76 -0.73 8.61
CA PHE A 27 5.47 0.29 7.59
C PHE A 27 4.61 -0.25 6.46
N VAL A 28 3.55 0.50 6.15
CA VAL A 28 2.64 0.22 5.03
C VAL A 28 3.34 0.54 3.72
N THR A 29 3.28 -0.37 2.75
CA THR A 29 3.92 -0.19 1.43
C THR A 29 2.89 -0.31 0.30
N ALA A 30 3.10 0.45 -0.77
CA ALA A 30 2.33 0.35 -2.00
C ALA A 30 3.23 0.60 -3.21
N ILE A 31 3.01 -0.16 -4.29
CA ILE A 31 3.60 0.11 -5.61
C ILE A 31 2.46 0.30 -6.60
N LEU A 32 2.51 1.40 -7.33
CA LEU A 32 1.51 1.79 -8.30
C LEU A 32 2.15 1.88 -9.68
N ASP A 33 1.37 1.59 -10.71
CA ASP A 33 1.72 1.95 -12.08
C ASP A 33 1.39 3.43 -12.35
N MET A 34 1.86 3.97 -13.48
CA MET A 34 1.71 5.37 -13.87
C MET A 34 0.25 5.77 -14.13
N ASP A 35 -0.63 4.81 -14.39
CA ASP A 35 -2.08 5.02 -14.51
C ASP A 35 -2.82 4.97 -13.16
N GLY A 36 -2.09 4.75 -12.05
CA GLY A 36 -2.64 4.63 -10.70
C GLY A 36 -3.10 3.21 -10.34
N SER A 37 -2.94 2.23 -11.23
CA SER A 37 -3.21 0.82 -10.94
C SER A 37 -2.34 0.34 -9.77
N VAL A 38 -2.96 -0.32 -8.79
CA VAL A 38 -2.22 -0.88 -7.65
C VAL A 38 -1.62 -2.21 -8.09
N LEU A 39 -0.30 -2.30 -8.02
CA LEU A 39 0.43 -3.54 -8.29
C LEU A 39 0.76 -4.29 -7.01
N VAL A 40 1.13 -3.56 -5.95
CA VAL A 40 1.43 -4.10 -4.62
C VAL A 40 0.76 -3.25 -3.56
N ASN A 41 0.19 -3.90 -2.55
CA ASN A 41 -0.25 -3.25 -1.32
C ASN A 41 -0.01 -4.17 -0.12
N THR A 42 0.62 -3.64 0.94
CA THR A 42 0.92 -4.40 2.16
C THR A 42 0.62 -3.55 3.38
N GLY A 43 -0.08 -4.12 4.36
CA GLY A 43 -0.50 -3.41 5.57
C GLY A 43 -1.57 -2.34 5.37
N TRP A 44 -2.28 -2.33 4.24
CA TRP A 44 -3.33 -1.33 3.96
C TRP A 44 -4.49 -1.44 4.95
N GLN A 45 -4.96 -0.28 5.41
CA GLN A 45 -6.12 -0.14 6.27
C GLN A 45 -7.24 0.61 5.55
N GLN A 46 -8.44 0.62 6.13
CA GLN A 46 -9.59 1.34 5.57
C GLN A 46 -9.29 2.82 5.31
N ILE A 47 -8.46 3.46 6.15
CA ILE A 47 -8.03 4.85 5.95
C ILE A 47 -7.15 5.02 4.69
N CYS A 48 -6.33 4.03 4.33
CA CYS A 48 -5.47 4.08 3.15
C CYS A 48 -6.29 4.19 1.86
N THR A 49 -7.40 3.47 1.75
CA THR A 49 -8.24 3.45 0.55
C THR A 49 -9.32 4.53 0.58
N ARG A 50 -10.03 4.67 1.70
CA ARG A 50 -11.21 5.54 1.79
C ARG A 50 -10.87 7.01 2.01
N PHE A 51 -9.68 7.32 2.53
CA PHE A 51 -9.27 8.69 2.80
C PHE A 51 -8.17 9.15 1.85
N HIS A 52 -7.00 8.49 1.85
CA HIS A 52 -5.86 8.93 1.05
C HIS A 52 -6.04 8.74 -0.46
N ARG A 53 -6.79 7.71 -0.90
CA ARG A 53 -7.00 7.41 -2.33
C ARG A 53 -8.34 7.86 -2.89
N SER A 54 -9.41 7.87 -2.11
CA SER A 54 -10.75 8.23 -2.61
C SER A 54 -10.97 9.73 -2.79
N ASN A 55 -10.13 10.59 -2.20
CA ASN A 55 -10.40 12.01 -2.16
C ASN A 55 -9.30 12.83 -2.87
N ALA A 56 -9.56 13.23 -4.12
CA ALA A 56 -8.63 14.04 -4.92
C ALA A 56 -8.27 15.39 -4.26
N GLN A 57 -9.08 15.86 -3.31
CA GLN A 57 -8.83 17.09 -2.56
C GLN A 57 -7.83 16.94 -1.41
N PHE A 58 -7.70 15.75 -0.82
CA PHE A 58 -6.86 15.55 0.38
C PHE A 58 -5.40 15.21 0.06
N SER A 59 -5.10 14.82 -1.18
CA SER A 59 -3.72 14.67 -1.67
C SER A 59 -2.93 15.97 -1.67
N ARG A 60 -3.59 17.13 -1.47
CA ARG A 60 -2.98 18.48 -1.50
C ARG A 60 -2.67 19.10 -0.14
N GLY A 61 -2.85 18.40 0.97
CA GLY A 61 -2.34 18.90 2.25
C GLY A 61 -2.97 18.21 3.45
N SER A 62 -2.22 17.32 4.09
CA SER A 62 -2.22 17.07 5.54
C SER A 62 -1.15 16.04 5.87
N ASN A 63 -0.03 16.55 6.35
CA ASN A 63 1.15 15.89 6.89
C ASN A 63 0.92 15.29 8.30
N ILE A 64 -0.19 14.59 8.51
CA ILE A 64 -0.46 13.89 9.78
C ILE A 64 -0.20 12.41 9.59
N SER A 65 1.07 12.04 9.52
CA SER A 65 1.55 10.67 9.71
C SER A 65 1.79 10.44 11.21
N THR A 66 0.74 10.34 12.01
CA THR A 66 0.88 9.83 13.38
C THR A 66 1.00 8.32 13.33
N GLY A 67 2.22 7.85 13.06
CA GLY A 67 2.63 6.47 13.28
C GLY A 67 2.67 6.20 14.78
N SER A 68 1.61 5.60 15.31
CA SER A 68 1.57 4.96 16.64
C SER A 68 0.31 4.09 16.70
N TYR A 69 0.21 3.06 15.86
CA TYR A 69 -0.80 2.02 16.06
C TYR A 69 -0.18 0.94 16.95
N PRO A 70 -0.70 0.74 18.18
CA PRO A 70 -0.19 -0.31 19.05
C PRO A 70 -0.43 -1.66 18.39
N SER A 71 0.56 -2.54 18.47
CA SER A 71 0.59 -3.89 17.90
C SER A 71 -0.40 -4.84 18.58
N SER A 72 -1.70 -4.54 18.56
CA SER A 72 -2.74 -5.52 18.90
C SER A 72 -3.23 -6.19 17.61
N ARG A 73 -2.83 -7.46 17.46
CA ARG A 73 -3.22 -8.38 16.38
C ARG A 73 -4.73 -8.32 16.12
N HIS A 74 -5.17 -7.55 15.14
CA HIS A 74 -6.42 -7.80 14.45
C HIS A 74 -6.08 -8.36 13.07
N ARG A 75 -6.23 -9.70 12.98
CA ARG A 75 -6.33 -10.40 11.70
C ARG A 75 -7.50 -9.80 10.93
N ASN A 76 -7.22 -8.90 10.00
CA ASN A 76 -8.17 -8.60 8.94
C ASN A 76 -7.93 -9.63 7.84
N THR A 77 -8.76 -10.66 7.89
CA THR A 77 -9.03 -11.60 6.82
C THR A 77 -9.11 -10.90 5.47
N ALA A 78 -8.48 -11.55 4.49
CA ALA A 78 -8.58 -11.31 3.07
C ALA A 78 -9.94 -10.76 2.63
N LEU A 79 -9.91 -9.64 1.91
CA LEU A 79 -10.89 -9.38 0.87
C LEU A 79 -10.20 -9.76 -0.44
N ALA A 80 -10.72 -10.83 -1.04
CA ALA A 80 -10.45 -11.25 -2.40
C ALA A 80 -10.82 -10.15 -3.40
#